data_AF-A0A286U2Z3-F1
#
_entry.id   AF-A0A286U2Z3-F1
#
_cell.length_a   1.000
_cell.length_b   1.000
_cell.length_c   1.000
_cell.angle_alpha   90.00
_cell.angle_beta   90.00
_cell.angle_gamma   90.00
#
_symmetry.space_group_name_H-M   'P 1'
#
loop_
_entity.id
_entity.type
_entity.pdbx_description
1 polymer ?
#
loop_
_entity_poly.entity_id
_entity_poly.type
_entity_poly.pdbx_seq_one_letter_code
_entity_poly.pdbx_strand_id
1 'polypeptide(L)'
;MQQNFPIKTGETASLFLQHFIKILKAGGKAGVIIKNTFLSNTDNASIALRKELLTNCNLHTVLDLPGGTFTGAGVKTVVLFFEKGNSTKKT
;
A
#
# COMPACT_ATOMS: atom_id res chain seq x y z
N MET A 1 16.70 2.62 15.26
CA MET A 1 16.91 2.87 13.81
C MET A 1 15.58 2.82 13.03
N GLN A 2 14.62 3.69 13.36
CA GLN A 2 13.31 3.78 12.69
C GLN A 2 12.95 5.26 12.39
N GLN A 3 13.96 6.10 12.20
CA GLN A 3 13.79 7.55 11.99
C GLN A 3 13.42 7.91 10.53
N ASN A 4 13.49 6.97 9.58
CA ASN A 4 13.31 7.25 8.16
C ASN A 4 11.86 7.12 7.64
N PHE A 5 10.93 6.66 8.48
CA PHE A 5 9.53 6.42 8.11
C PHE A 5 8.59 7.26 8.99
N PRO A 6 7.71 8.09 8.38
CA PRO A 6 6.78 8.92 9.13
C PRO A 6 5.76 8.09 9.94
N ILE A 7 5.37 6.91 9.43
CA ILE A 7 4.46 6.00 10.11
C ILE A 7 5.28 4.88 10.77
N LYS A 8 5.27 4.88 12.10
CA LYS A 8 5.95 3.86 12.91
C LYS A 8 5.19 2.55 12.86
N THR A 9 5.84 1.50 12.35
CA THR A 9 5.30 0.14 12.30
C THR A 9 6.42 -0.89 12.29
N GLY A 10 6.17 -2.05 12.92
CA GLY A 10 7.06 -3.21 12.82
C GLY A 10 6.79 -4.06 11.57
N GLU A 11 5.72 -3.78 10.83
CA GLU A 11 5.35 -4.56 9.65
C GLU A 11 6.17 -4.15 8.43
N THR A 12 7.01 -5.06 7.96
CA THR A 12 7.92 -4.84 6.81
C THR A 12 7.17 -4.41 5.54
N ALA A 13 6.01 -4.99 5.24
CA ALA A 13 5.22 -4.63 4.06
C ALA A 13 4.79 -3.16 4.07
N SER A 14 4.33 -2.68 5.23
CA SER A 14 3.95 -1.29 5.44
C SER A 14 5.15 -0.32 5.34
N LEU A 15 6.36 -0.75 5.74
CA LEU A 15 7.59 0.03 5.54
C LEU A 15 7.96 0.16 4.05
N PHE A 16 7.86 -0.94 3.28
CA PHE A 16 8.12 -0.90 1.84
C PHE A 16 7.11 -0.04 1.09
N LEU A 17 5.82 -0.12 1.44
CA LEU A 17 4.81 0.72 0.79
C LEU A 17 5.06 2.22 1.03
N GLN A 18 5.40 2.62 2.25
CA GLN A 18 5.84 4.00 2.54
C GLN A 18 7.06 4.37 1.70
N HIS A 19 8.03 3.47 1.58
CA HIS A 19 9.23 3.71 0.77
C HIS A 19 8.87 3.92 -0.71
N PHE A 20 8.02 3.08 -1.29
CA PHE A 20 7.59 3.18 -2.68
C PHE A 20 6.88 4.50 -2.96
N ILE A 21 5.92 4.89 -2.10
CA ILE A 21 5.25 6.19 -2.20
C ILE A 21 6.27 7.33 -2.15
N LYS A 22 7.28 7.25 -1.27
CA LYS A 22 8.33 8.27 -1.15
C LYS A 22 9.19 8.39 -2.40
N ILE A 23 9.70 7.27 -2.94
CA ILE A 23 10.65 7.28 -4.07
C ILE A 23 9.99 7.54 -5.43
N LEU A 24 8.69 7.28 -5.57
CA LEU A 24 7.97 7.58 -6.81
C LEU A 24 8.09 9.07 -7.14
N LYS A 25 8.32 9.39 -8.41
CA LYS A 25 8.25 10.76 -8.93
C LYS A 25 6.78 11.18 -9.07
N ALA A 26 6.53 12.49 -9.13
CA ALA A 26 5.19 12.99 -9.48
C ALA A 26 4.79 12.47 -10.87
N GLY A 27 3.54 12.00 -11.01
CA GLY A 27 3.04 11.28 -12.20
C GLY A 27 3.56 9.84 -12.34
N GLY A 28 4.43 9.38 -11.44
CA GLY A 28 4.93 8.00 -11.43
C GLY A 28 3.83 7.02 -11.04
N LYS A 29 3.83 5.84 -11.67
CA LYS A 29 2.84 4.78 -11.46
C LYS A 29 3.50 3.57 -10.82
N ALA A 30 2.76 2.87 -9.96
CA ALA A 30 3.21 1.63 -9.33
C ALA A 30 2.09 0.60 -9.27
N GLY A 31 2.49 -0.67 -9.39
CA GLY A 31 1.70 -1.85 -9.05
C GLY A 31 2.38 -2.57 -7.89
N VAL A 32 1.74 -2.66 -6.73
CA VAL A 32 2.32 -3.27 -5.53
C VAL A 32 1.46 -4.44 -5.07
N ILE A 33 2.08 -5.61 -4.95
CA ILE A 33 1.43 -6.79 -4.37
C ILE A 33 1.57 -6.71 -2.85
N ILE A 34 0.46 -6.83 -2.13
CA ILE A 34 0.43 -6.84 -0.66
C ILE A 34 -0.59 -7.86 -0.15
N LYS A 35 -0.43 -8.30 1.10
CA LYS A 35 -1.42 -9.16 1.77
C LYS A 35 -2.75 -8.42 1.88
N ASN A 36 -3.86 -9.12 1.67
CA ASN A 36 -5.20 -8.53 1.80
C ASN A 36 -5.45 -7.96 3.21
N THR A 37 -4.77 -8.49 4.23
CA THR A 37 -4.83 -7.98 5.61
C THR A 37 -4.54 -6.48 5.71
N PHE A 38 -3.72 -5.91 4.82
CA PHE A 38 -3.48 -4.47 4.78
C PHE A 38 -4.78 -3.65 4.57
N LEU A 39 -5.72 -4.17 3.77
CA LEU A 39 -7.00 -3.51 3.50
C LEU A 39 -7.97 -3.61 4.69
N SER A 40 -7.85 -4.64 5.52
CA SER A 40 -8.78 -4.91 6.63
C SER A 40 -8.24 -4.54 8.01
N ASN A 41 -6.91 -4.46 8.18
CA ASN A 41 -6.27 -4.21 9.48
C ASN A 41 -6.75 -2.89 10.08
N THR A 42 -6.97 -2.87 11.39
CA THR A 42 -7.51 -1.72 12.13
C THR A 42 -6.48 -1.04 13.02
N ASP A 43 -5.22 -1.47 12.96
CA ASP A 43 -4.15 -0.81 13.69
C ASP A 43 -3.88 0.59 13.14
N ASN A 44 -3.41 1.48 14.02
CA ASN A 44 -3.19 2.88 13.71
C ASN A 44 -2.21 3.09 12.54
N ALA A 45 -1.22 2.21 12.38
CA ALA A 45 -0.24 2.35 11.31
C ALA A 45 -0.85 2.00 9.95
N SER A 46 -1.60 0.90 9.84
CA SER A 46 -2.32 0.51 8.62
C SER A 46 -3.38 1.55 8.22
N ILE A 47 -4.08 2.15 9.19
CA ILE A 47 -5.02 3.24 8.93
C ILE A 47 -4.29 4.48 8.40
N ALA A 48 -3.22 4.90 9.08
CA ALA A 48 -2.43 6.07 8.67
C ALA A 48 -1.84 5.89 7.27
N LEU A 49 -1.35 4.69 6.95
CA LEU A 49 -0.72 4.40 5.65
C LEU A 49 -1.74 4.36 4.52
N ARG A 50 -2.93 3.79 4.74
CA ARG A 50 -4.04 3.87 3.76
C ARG A 50 -4.45 5.31 3.52
N LYS A 51 -4.51 6.14 4.57
CA LYS A 51 -4.81 7.57 4.43
C LYS A 51 -3.73 8.31 3.62
N GLU A 52 -2.45 8.03 3.90
CA GLU A 52 -1.33 8.60 3.15
C GLU A 52 -1.38 8.21 1.67
N LEU A 53 -1.60 6.91 1.39
CA LEU A 53 -1.74 6.39 0.03
C LEU A 53 -2.89 7.08 -0.71
N LEU A 54 -4.08 7.18 -0.11
CA LEU A 54 -5.24 7.79 -0.75
C LEU A 54 -5.10 9.31 -0.94
N THR A 55 -4.34 9.99 -0.08
CA THR A 55 -4.15 11.45 -0.12
C THR A 55 -3.09 11.86 -1.13
N ASN A 56 -1.96 11.14 -1.17
CA ASN A 56 -0.80 11.51 -1.98
C ASN A 56 -0.75 10.77 -3.32
N CYS A 57 -1.54 9.70 -3.47
CA CYS A 57 -1.60 8.90 -4.68
C CYS A 57 -3.06 8.64 -5.07
N ASN A 58 -3.25 8.46 -6.38
CA ASN A 58 -4.51 8.09 -6.97
C ASN A 58 -4.53 6.57 -7.11
N LEU A 59 -5.04 5.89 -6.09
CA LEU A 59 -5.30 4.46 -6.08
C LEU A 59 -6.55 4.19 -6.91
N HIS A 60 -6.35 3.98 -8.21
CA HIS A 60 -7.43 3.84 -9.17
C HIS A 60 -7.90 2.39 -9.34
N THR A 61 -7.10 1.40 -8.92
CA THR A 61 -7.47 -0.02 -9.06
C THR A 61 -6.90 -0.86 -7.93
N VAL A 62 -7.75 -1.71 -7.36
CA VAL A 62 -7.37 -2.78 -6.42
C VAL A 62 -7.83 -4.10 -7.04
N LEU A 63 -6.87 -4.98 -7.34
CA LEU A 63 -7.15 -6.29 -7.91
C LEU A 63 -7.01 -7.35 -6.82
N ASP A 64 -8.11 -8.01 -6.49
CA ASP A 64 -8.11 -9.17 -5.61
C ASP A 64 -7.58 -10.40 -6.35
N LEU A 65 -6.61 -11.09 -5.75
CA LEU A 65 -6.07 -12.33 -6.28
C LEU A 65 -6.65 -13.55 -5.54
N PRO A 66 -7.01 -14.63 -6.25
CA PRO A 66 -7.45 -15.87 -5.62
C PRO A 66 -6.41 -16.43 -4.64
N GLY A 67 -6.89 -17.18 -3.64
CA GLY A 67 -6.00 -17.93 -2.74
C GLY A 67 -5.16 -18.93 -3.54
N GLY A 68 -3.89 -19.10 -3.15
CA GLY A 68 -2.97 -20.01 -3.85
C GLY A 68 -2.28 -19.41 -5.08
N THR A 69 -2.55 -18.14 -5.44
CA THR A 69 -1.82 -17.45 -6.53
C THR A 69 -0.31 -17.42 -6.31
N PHE A 70 0.12 -17.25 -5.05
CA PHE A 70 1.53 -17.32 -4.67
C PHE A 70 1.79 -18.47 -3.71
N THR A 71 2.69 -19.37 -4.09
CA THR A 71 3.15 -20.46 -3.22
C THR A 71 3.85 -19.90 -1.98
N GLY A 72 3.42 -20.31 -0.78
CA GLY A 72 4.04 -19.89 0.48
C GLY A 72 3.55 -18.55 1.06
N ALA A 73 2.63 -17.84 0.40
CA ALA A 73 2.06 -16.61 0.95
C ALA A 73 1.15 -16.85 2.16
N GLY A 74 0.48 -18.01 2.22
CA GLY A 74 -0.40 -18.43 3.30
C GLY A 74 -1.71 -17.62 3.46
N VAL A 75 -1.86 -16.52 2.72
CA VAL A 75 -3.02 -15.62 2.77
C VAL A 75 -3.38 -15.11 1.37
N LYS A 76 -4.59 -14.58 1.21
CA LYS A 76 -4.99 -13.85 -0.01
C LYS A 76 -4.13 -12.59 -0.17
N THR A 77 -3.86 -12.24 -1.42
CA THR A 77 -3.07 -11.06 -1.79
C THR A 77 -3.88 -10.17 -2.72
N VAL A 78 -3.51 -8.90 -2.77
CA VAL A 78 -4.12 -7.91 -3.65
C VAL A 78 -3.03 -7.16 -4.39
N VAL A 79 -3.35 -6.63 -5.57
CA VAL A 79 -2.48 -5.70 -6.31
C VAL A 79 -3.07 -4.31 -6.22
N LEU A 80 -2.28 -3.37 -5.70
CA LEU A 80 -2.61 -1.96 -5.64
C LEU A 80 -2.00 -1.26 -6.84
N PHE A 81 -2.83 -0.65 -7.69
CA PHE A 81 -2.37 0.20 -8.79
C PHE A 81 -2.65 1.66 -8.48
N PHE A 82 -1.59 2.45 -8.40
CA PHE A 82 -1.69 3.86 -8.05
C PHE A 82 -0.69 4.75 -8.78
N GLU A 83 -1.06 6.02 -8.91
CA GLU A 83 -0.23 7.07 -9.48
C GLU A 83 0.05 8.16 -8.44
N LYS A 84 1.31 8.60 -8.29
CA LYS A 84 1.67 9.64 -7.32
C LYS A 84 1.39 11.04 -7.83
N GLY A 85 0.90 11.91 -6.95
CA GLY A 85 0.75 13.35 -7.20
C GLY A 85 -0.70 13.81 -7.38
N ASN A 86 -1.63 12.88 -7.49
CA ASN A 86 -3.06 13.15 -7.48
C ASN A 86 -3.68 12.42 -6.30
N SER A 87 -4.64 13.03 -5.60
CA SER A 87 -5.41 12.33 -4.56
C SER A 87 -6.40 11.36 -5.20
N THR A 88 -6.70 10.25 -4.51
CA THR A 88 -7.71 9.28 -4.95
C THR A 88 -9.08 9.92 -4.91
N LYS A 89 -9.83 9.80 -6.02
CA LYS A 89 -11.19 10.32 -6.12
C LYS A 89 -12.20 9.28 -5.66
N LYS A 90 -13.25 9.74 -4.97
CA LYS A 90 -14.41 8.89 -4.69
C LYS A 90 -15.12 8.64 -6.02
N THR A 91 -15.26 7.37 -6.38
CA THR A 91 -16.03 6.93 -7.55
C THR A 91 -17.39 6.46 -7.09
#